data_AF-A0A2D6AIZ5-F1
#
_entry.id   AF-A0A2D6AIZ5-F1
#
_cell.length_a   1.000
_cell.length_b   1.000
_cell.length_c   1.000
_cell.angle_alpha   90.00
_cell.angle_beta   90.00
_cell.angle_gamma   90.00
#
_symmetry.space_group_name_H-M   'P 1'
#
loop_
_entity.id
_entity.type
_entity.pdbx_description
1 polymer ?
#
loop_
_entity_poly.entity_id
_entity_poly.type
_entity_poly.pdbx_seq_one_letter_code
_entity_poly.pdbx_strand_id
1 'polypeptide(L)'
;MQGVGTPRFYTNDFTFGAACGITILDKLIDGNQVNSDNYTLSMSSNPGIGAEYYRTPNYDRPNYFAVLGHQFPAKYAGIRLNFTKADGQWDGWPEVEPLVNFDAQTLSLDEEGFVFPEYSGFSIAKIIGASSDDLYHGVKFQAGTDGQADGISRIGTIFYGRFYDMTASPNLSLTLGMEFGKTKETTTYNGSSISNTMWTKPPGTGRTPPWTLIGPSSQNLGESIVGRRTWDLSFSFLNDSDVFGPNQMLSTYSETDTGYGDDIGALGFSTVPFTNGTFDDNYDGWEPIPGSSSELTHATDKLQISMPAGFGGVHQTEEDAIIGKTYQVSADIWQGTTANTDIVMTFGGKNEILVISDTQQKFTMEITPETLTAGFNIHSTSGDGGTIFLDNVEVKINNYDNFNDNILSDDNFFSFWHKTLGGNLPFIFQPDNTNFDPDQFALAKIANNSMKVTQTAFNVYDISLKIEEAW
;
A
#
# COMPACT_ATOMS: atom_id res chain seq x y z
N MET A 1 -29.57 24.80 9.77
CA MET A 1 -28.28 24.74 9.05
C MET A 1 -27.72 23.37 9.33
N GLN A 2 -27.77 22.47 8.35
CA GLN A 2 -27.16 21.15 8.47
C GLN A 2 -25.64 21.40 8.47
N GLY A 3 -24.93 20.89 9.47
CA GLY A 3 -23.47 20.96 9.47
C GLY A 3 -22.96 20.32 8.20
N VAL A 4 -21.99 20.94 7.54
CA VAL A 4 -21.34 20.30 6.40
C VAL A 4 -20.41 19.26 6.98
N GLY A 5 -20.64 17.98 6.68
CA GLY A 5 -19.78 16.90 7.13
C GLY A 5 -18.39 16.97 6.52
N THR A 6 -17.49 16.12 7.02
CA THR A 6 -16.15 15.99 6.47
C THR A 6 -16.20 15.11 5.22
N PRO A 7 -15.75 15.60 4.05
CA PRO A 7 -15.86 14.83 2.82
C PRO A 7 -14.86 13.68 2.78
N ARG A 8 -15.26 12.61 2.08
CA ARG A 8 -14.45 11.43 1.78
C ARG A 8 -14.34 11.21 0.27
N PHE A 9 -13.15 10.82 -0.15
CA PHE A 9 -12.79 10.56 -1.54
C PHE A 9 -12.28 9.14 -1.70
N TYR A 10 -12.91 8.33 -2.53
CA TYR A 10 -12.57 6.92 -2.75
C TYR A 10 -11.86 6.72 -4.09
N THR A 11 -10.56 6.42 -4.09
CA THR A 11 -9.77 6.19 -5.31
C THR A 11 -9.96 4.77 -5.83
N ASN A 12 -9.90 4.60 -7.15
CA ASN A 12 -9.89 3.28 -7.77
C ASN A 12 -8.49 2.94 -8.25
N ASP A 13 -7.81 2.11 -7.46
CA ASP A 13 -6.40 1.80 -7.66
C ASP A 13 -6.21 0.85 -8.86
N PHE A 14 -7.27 0.14 -9.29
CA PHE A 14 -7.26 -0.63 -10.54
C PHE A 14 -7.20 0.26 -11.77
N THR A 15 -8.04 1.29 -11.84
CA THR A 15 -8.04 2.20 -13.00
C THR A 15 -6.79 3.07 -13.00
N PHE A 16 -6.31 3.49 -11.83
CA PHE A 16 -5.03 4.18 -11.68
C PHE A 16 -3.86 3.30 -12.16
N GLY A 17 -3.72 2.10 -11.59
CA GLY A 17 -2.63 1.19 -11.92
C GLY A 17 -2.63 0.76 -13.40
N ALA A 18 -3.81 0.57 -13.99
CA ALA A 18 -3.95 0.29 -15.42
C ALA A 18 -3.55 1.49 -16.29
N ALA A 19 -3.97 2.71 -15.92
CA ALA A 19 -3.61 3.92 -16.64
C ALA A 19 -2.10 4.23 -16.57
N CYS A 20 -1.45 3.83 -15.48
CA CYS A 20 0.00 3.91 -15.30
C CYS A 20 0.77 2.73 -15.93
N GLY A 21 0.09 1.71 -16.46
CA GLY A 21 0.72 0.49 -16.99
C GLY A 21 1.37 -0.40 -15.93
N ILE A 22 1.01 -0.22 -14.65
CA ILE A 22 1.52 -0.98 -13.51
C ILE A 22 0.70 -2.27 -13.33
N THR A 23 -0.61 -2.19 -13.56
CA THR A 23 -1.52 -3.33 -13.37
C THR A 23 -1.78 -4.03 -14.69
N ILE A 24 -1.42 -5.31 -14.76
CA ILE A 24 -1.85 -6.20 -15.83
C ILE A 24 -3.30 -6.61 -15.54
N LEU A 25 -4.25 -5.94 -16.19
CA LEU A 25 -5.67 -6.33 -16.16
C LEU A 25 -5.90 -7.54 -17.07
N ASP A 26 -5.41 -8.73 -16.69
CA ASP A 26 -5.55 -9.94 -17.53
C ASP A 26 -7.03 -10.37 -17.66
N LYS A 27 -7.89 -10.00 -16.68
CA LYS A 27 -9.32 -10.40 -16.63
C LYS A 27 -10.25 -9.39 -15.93
N LEU A 28 -9.94 -8.09 -15.93
CA LEU A 28 -10.72 -7.15 -15.12
C LEU A 28 -12.07 -6.79 -15.77
N ILE A 29 -13.13 -6.82 -14.95
CA ILE A 29 -14.41 -6.16 -15.19
C ILE A 29 -14.09 -4.65 -15.14
N ASP A 30 -13.74 -4.09 -16.28
CA ASP A 30 -13.22 -2.72 -16.40
C ASP A 30 -14.22 -1.70 -15.88
N GLY A 31 -13.82 -0.93 -14.86
CA GLY A 31 -14.64 0.13 -14.28
C GLY A 31 -14.88 1.33 -15.20
N ASN A 32 -14.25 1.37 -16.38
CA ASN A 32 -14.50 2.34 -17.44
C ASN A 32 -15.35 1.80 -18.60
N GLN A 33 -15.70 0.52 -18.62
CA GLN A 33 -16.59 -0.02 -19.64
C GLN A 33 -18.03 0.12 -19.16
N VAL A 34 -18.72 1.15 -19.66
CA VAL A 34 -20.19 1.14 -19.78
C VAL A 34 -20.56 0.06 -20.79
N ASN A 35 -20.37 -1.21 -20.42
CA ASN A 35 -20.70 -2.34 -21.28
C ASN A 35 -22.19 -2.60 -21.10
N SER A 36 -22.95 -2.41 -22.18
CA SER A 36 -24.40 -2.59 -22.24
C SER A 36 -24.86 -4.04 -21.99
N ASP A 37 -23.92 -4.98 -21.95
CA ASP A 37 -24.17 -6.39 -21.72
C ASP A 37 -23.68 -6.81 -20.34
N ASN A 38 -24.61 -6.82 -19.38
CA ASN A 38 -24.44 -7.34 -18.03
C ASN A 38 -23.62 -8.65 -18.01
N TYR A 39 -22.51 -8.70 -17.28
CA TYR A 39 -21.83 -9.96 -16.97
C TYR A 39 -22.80 -10.86 -16.20
N THR A 40 -23.28 -11.90 -16.87
CA THR A 40 -24.25 -12.85 -16.35
C THR A 40 -23.46 -14.05 -15.85
N LEU A 41 -23.37 -14.23 -14.53
CA LEU A 41 -22.57 -15.28 -13.92
C LEU A 41 -23.47 -16.42 -13.47
N SER A 42 -23.33 -17.60 -14.09
CA SER A 42 -23.94 -18.81 -13.57
C SER A 42 -23.19 -19.23 -12.30
N MET A 43 -23.82 -19.02 -11.14
CA MET A 43 -23.28 -19.47 -9.86
C MET A 43 -23.48 -20.99 -9.77
N SER A 44 -22.40 -21.76 -9.90
CA SER A 44 -22.36 -23.14 -9.41
C SER A 44 -21.46 -23.22 -8.19
N SER A 45 -21.56 -24.30 -7.41
CA SER A 45 -21.00 -24.46 -6.05
C SER A 45 -19.48 -24.28 -5.90
N ASN A 46 -18.74 -24.03 -6.98
CA ASN A 46 -17.41 -23.41 -6.96
C ASN A 46 -16.96 -23.17 -8.42
N PRO A 47 -17.23 -21.98 -9.00
CA PRO A 47 -16.10 -21.19 -9.50
C PRO A 47 -16.38 -19.69 -9.32
N GLY A 48 -15.68 -19.07 -8.38
CA GLY A 48 -15.69 -17.62 -8.25
C GLY A 48 -15.10 -16.93 -9.48
N ILE A 49 -15.59 -15.74 -9.80
CA ILE A 49 -14.76 -14.78 -10.53
C ILE A 49 -13.47 -14.60 -9.71
N GLY A 50 -12.35 -14.45 -10.39
CA GLY A 50 -11.17 -13.83 -9.81
C GLY A 50 -10.72 -12.73 -10.76
N ALA A 51 -10.89 -11.48 -10.36
CA ALA A 51 -9.95 -10.45 -10.80
C ALA A 51 -8.72 -10.64 -9.91
N GLU A 52 -7.53 -10.83 -10.47
CA GLU A 52 -6.28 -10.93 -9.73
C GLU A 52 -5.48 -9.65 -9.93
N TYR A 53 -5.03 -9.04 -8.83
CA TYR A 53 -4.24 -7.82 -8.84
C TYR A 53 -2.86 -8.07 -8.23
N TYR A 54 -1.82 -7.90 -9.04
CA TYR A 54 -0.43 -7.96 -8.61
C TYR A 54 0.06 -6.57 -8.19
N ARG A 55 0.20 -6.37 -6.87
CA ARG A 55 0.71 -5.14 -6.26
C ARG A 55 2.21 -5.03 -6.52
N THR A 56 2.70 -3.80 -6.70
CA THR A 56 4.13 -3.49 -6.56
C THR A 56 4.45 -3.21 -5.08
N PRO A 57 5.65 -3.54 -4.58
CA PRO A 57 6.00 -3.43 -3.16
C PRO A 57 5.75 -2.06 -2.50
N ASN A 58 5.64 -0.98 -3.29
CA ASN A 58 5.64 0.41 -2.81
C ASN A 58 4.25 1.07 -2.70
N TYR A 59 3.14 0.32 -2.68
CA TYR A 59 1.80 0.90 -2.93
C TYR A 59 0.87 1.12 -1.72
N ASP A 60 1.24 1.06 -0.45
CA ASP A 60 0.28 0.95 0.69
C ASP A 60 -0.95 0.00 0.53
N ARG A 61 -1.69 -0.18 1.62
CA ARG A 61 -2.82 -1.12 1.62
C ARG A 61 -4.12 -0.43 1.19
N PRO A 62 -4.86 -1.01 0.24
CA PRO A 62 -6.26 -0.65 0.01
C PRO A 62 -7.05 -0.79 1.31
N ASN A 63 -7.83 0.24 1.64
CA ASN A 63 -8.61 0.30 2.87
C ASN A 63 -10.12 0.13 2.62
N TYR A 64 -10.53 -0.06 1.35
CA TYR A 64 -11.92 -0.34 1.00
C TYR A 64 -12.08 -1.11 -0.31
N PHE A 65 -13.27 -1.65 -0.50
CA PHE A 65 -13.79 -2.01 -1.80
C PHE A 65 -15.26 -1.65 -1.91
N ALA A 66 -15.71 -1.40 -3.13
CA ALA A 66 -17.10 -1.17 -3.45
C ALA A 66 -17.48 -1.90 -4.73
N VAL A 67 -18.74 -2.30 -4.79
CA VAL A 67 -19.30 -2.97 -5.97
C VAL A 67 -20.57 -2.23 -6.34
N LEU A 68 -20.67 -1.76 -7.59
CA LEU A 68 -21.79 -0.94 -8.06
C LEU A 68 -22.59 -1.68 -9.14
N GLY A 69 -23.89 -1.36 -9.17
CA GLY A 69 -24.93 -2.00 -9.99
C GLY A 69 -24.95 -3.53 -9.95
N HIS A 70 -24.68 -4.10 -8.77
CA HIS A 70 -24.77 -5.52 -8.57
C HIS A 70 -26.22 -5.99 -8.37
N GLN A 71 -26.48 -7.24 -8.75
CA GLN A 71 -27.71 -7.95 -8.45
C GLN A 71 -27.34 -9.30 -7.86
N PHE A 72 -27.61 -9.48 -6.57
CA PHE A 72 -27.40 -10.76 -5.88
C PHE A 72 -28.76 -11.45 -5.73
N PRO A 73 -28.94 -12.64 -6.34
CA PRO A 73 -30.25 -13.25 -6.56
C PRO A 73 -30.89 -13.88 -5.30
N ALA A 74 -30.17 -13.99 -4.18
CA ALA A 74 -30.64 -14.71 -3.00
C ALA A 74 -29.95 -14.28 -1.69
N LYS A 75 -30.55 -14.68 -0.55
CA LYS A 75 -30.09 -14.50 0.85
C LYS A 75 -28.66 -15.03 1.15
N TYR A 76 -27.97 -15.60 0.17
CA TYR A 76 -26.66 -16.25 0.36
C TYR A 76 -25.67 -15.88 -0.74
N ALA A 77 -25.97 -14.90 -1.59
CA ALA A 77 -25.07 -14.46 -2.62
C ALA A 77 -24.36 -13.20 -2.16
N GLY A 78 -23.03 -13.20 -2.15
CA GLY A 78 -22.26 -12.03 -1.76
C GLY A 78 -20.83 -12.10 -2.26
N ILE A 79 -19.96 -11.31 -1.65
CA ILE A 79 -18.63 -11.00 -2.16
C ILE A 79 -17.61 -11.25 -1.06
N ARG A 80 -16.47 -11.81 -1.44
CA ARG A 80 -15.28 -11.87 -0.58
C ARG A 80 -14.03 -11.44 -1.33
N LEU A 81 -13.07 -10.92 -0.56
CA LEU A 81 -11.71 -10.68 -1.00
C LEU A 81 -10.84 -11.86 -0.57
N ASN A 82 -9.96 -12.34 -1.44
CA ASN A 82 -8.90 -13.28 -1.06
C ASN A 82 -7.59 -12.55 -1.28
N PHE A 83 -6.67 -12.68 -0.33
CA PHE A 83 -5.31 -12.19 -0.52
C PHE A 83 -4.33 -13.33 -0.78
N THR A 84 -3.37 -13.06 -1.66
CA THR A 84 -2.30 -13.98 -2.05
C THR A 84 -0.95 -13.31 -1.82
N LYS A 85 0.00 -14.02 -1.22
CA LYS A 85 1.39 -13.60 -1.04
C LYS A 85 2.16 -13.47 -2.34
N ALA A 86 3.34 -12.87 -2.28
CA ALA A 86 4.27 -12.69 -3.38
C ALA A 86 4.68 -14.00 -4.08
N ASP A 87 4.78 -15.07 -3.32
CA ASP A 87 5.11 -16.41 -3.79
C ASP A 87 3.89 -17.18 -4.35
N GLY A 88 2.71 -16.55 -4.40
CA GLY A 88 1.47 -17.16 -4.85
C GLY A 88 0.73 -17.97 -3.79
N GLN A 89 1.20 -18.01 -2.54
CA GLN A 89 0.51 -18.70 -1.45
C GLN A 89 -0.70 -17.90 -0.95
N TRP A 90 -1.77 -18.60 -0.57
CA TRP A 90 -2.94 -17.99 0.05
C TRP A 90 -2.60 -17.43 1.43
N ASP A 91 -3.10 -16.24 1.75
CA ASP A 91 -2.74 -15.51 2.96
C ASP A 91 -3.93 -15.06 3.81
N GLY A 92 -5.00 -15.84 3.78
CA GLY A 92 -6.17 -15.52 4.58
C GLY A 92 -7.22 -14.67 3.86
N TRP A 93 -8.23 -14.36 4.67
CA TRP A 93 -9.32 -13.46 4.36
C TRP A 93 -9.07 -12.16 5.11
N PRO A 94 -9.18 -10.98 4.47
CA PRO A 94 -9.21 -9.76 5.25
C PRO A 94 -10.47 -9.69 6.11
N GLU A 95 -10.34 -9.09 7.29
CA GLU A 95 -11.50 -8.61 8.02
C GLU A 95 -12.11 -7.44 7.24
N VAL A 96 -13.43 -7.31 7.32
CA VAL A 96 -14.16 -6.28 6.56
C VAL A 96 -15.23 -5.64 7.44
N GLU A 97 -15.31 -4.31 7.40
CA GLU A 97 -16.36 -3.51 8.03
C GLU A 97 -17.41 -3.14 6.97
N PRO A 98 -18.66 -3.62 7.08
CA PRO A 98 -19.73 -3.14 6.23
C PRO A 98 -20.00 -1.65 6.42
N LEU A 99 -19.93 -0.86 5.34
CA LEU A 99 -20.28 0.56 5.36
C LEU A 99 -21.66 0.82 4.75
N VAL A 100 -21.94 0.23 3.58
CA VAL A 100 -23.21 0.39 2.88
C VAL A 100 -23.68 -0.93 2.31
N ASN A 101 -24.92 -1.29 2.59
CA ASN A 101 -25.65 -2.40 1.97
C ASN A 101 -24.89 -3.74 2.02
N PHE A 102 -23.96 -3.89 2.94
CA PHE A 102 -23.43 -5.18 3.35
C PHE A 102 -23.94 -5.42 4.76
N ASP A 103 -24.44 -6.63 5.02
CA ASP A 103 -24.74 -7.06 6.38
C ASP A 103 -23.48 -7.71 6.97
N ALA A 104 -23.17 -7.37 8.21
CA ALA A 104 -22.12 -8.02 9.01
C ALA A 104 -22.59 -9.38 9.57
N GLN A 105 -23.84 -9.80 9.31
CA GLN A 105 -24.40 -10.98 9.97
C GLN A 105 -23.68 -12.29 9.62
N THR A 106 -22.94 -12.79 10.61
CA THR A 106 -23.30 -13.94 11.46
C THR A 106 -24.38 -14.88 10.92
N LEU A 107 -24.22 -15.41 9.72
CA LEU A 107 -24.61 -16.79 9.51
C LEU A 107 -23.60 -17.64 10.29
N SER A 108 -24.08 -18.71 10.93
CA SER A 108 -23.36 -19.55 11.90
C SER A 108 -22.23 -20.40 11.27
N LEU A 109 -21.50 -19.83 10.32
CA LEU A 109 -20.40 -20.43 9.63
C LEU A 109 -19.22 -19.52 9.90
N ASP A 110 -18.20 -20.05 10.54
CA ASP A 110 -16.96 -19.39 10.96
C ASP A 110 -16.09 -18.94 9.74
N GLU A 111 -16.70 -18.49 8.64
CA GLU A 111 -16.02 -18.07 7.41
C GLU A 111 -15.80 -16.56 7.41
N GLU A 112 -14.64 -16.14 7.91
CA GLU A 112 -14.16 -14.76 7.89
C GLU A 112 -14.09 -14.20 6.45
N GLY A 113 -14.39 -12.91 6.28
CA GLY A 113 -14.18 -12.15 5.04
C GLY A 113 -15.26 -12.23 3.96
N PHE A 114 -16.39 -12.90 4.20
CA PHE A 114 -17.55 -12.87 3.29
C PHE A 114 -18.55 -11.78 3.71
N VAL A 115 -18.96 -10.92 2.77
CA VAL A 115 -20.02 -9.92 2.98
C VAL A 115 -21.22 -10.18 2.09
N PHE A 116 -22.41 -10.18 2.70
CA PHE A 116 -23.67 -10.45 2.03
C PHE A 116 -24.49 -9.16 1.93
N PRO A 117 -24.81 -8.68 0.73
CA PRO A 117 -25.63 -7.51 0.60
C PRO A 117 -27.12 -7.81 0.78
N GLU A 118 -27.81 -6.91 1.49
CA GLU A 118 -29.24 -7.03 1.77
C GLU A 118 -30.09 -6.65 0.54
N TYR A 119 -29.64 -5.66 -0.22
CA TYR A 119 -30.30 -5.11 -1.39
C TYR A 119 -29.44 -5.29 -2.65
N SER A 120 -30.07 -5.32 -3.83
CA SER A 120 -29.37 -5.13 -5.11
C SER A 120 -29.11 -3.64 -5.33
N GLY A 121 -28.06 -3.28 -6.08
CA GLY A 121 -27.68 -1.89 -6.27
C GLY A 121 -26.20 -1.69 -6.12
N PHE A 122 -25.77 -1.11 -5.00
CA PHE A 122 -24.36 -0.91 -4.69
C PHE A 122 -24.07 -1.31 -3.25
N SER A 123 -22.83 -1.69 -2.98
CA SER A 123 -22.38 -2.03 -1.62
C SER A 123 -20.94 -1.57 -1.43
N ILE A 124 -20.60 -1.15 -0.22
CA ILE A 124 -19.28 -0.62 0.15
C ILE A 124 -18.86 -1.24 1.47
N ALA A 125 -17.63 -1.73 1.55
CA ALA A 125 -17.01 -2.21 2.78
C ALA A 125 -15.61 -1.63 2.95
N LYS A 126 -15.25 -1.36 4.20
CA LYS A 126 -13.89 -1.06 4.62
C LYS A 126 -13.14 -2.37 4.84
N ILE A 127 -11.85 -2.36 4.56
CA ILE A 127 -10.95 -3.48 4.82
C ILE A 127 -10.27 -3.23 6.18
N ILE A 128 -10.37 -4.17 7.10
CA ILE A 128 -9.76 -4.14 8.43
C ILE A 128 -8.72 -5.29 8.50
N GLY A 129 -7.71 -5.16 9.36
CA GLY A 129 -6.97 -6.33 9.85
C GLY A 129 -6.05 -7.02 8.83
N ALA A 130 -5.77 -6.44 7.66
CA ALA A 130 -4.71 -6.92 6.80
C ALA A 130 -3.37 -6.80 7.56
N SER A 131 -2.81 -7.92 8.01
CA SER A 131 -1.62 -7.99 8.86
C SER A 131 -0.43 -7.25 8.26
N SER A 132 0.48 -6.75 9.10
CA SER A 132 1.65 -5.92 8.79
C SER A 132 2.64 -6.49 7.76
N ASP A 133 2.51 -7.74 7.33
CA ASP A 133 3.46 -8.35 6.41
C ASP A 133 3.24 -7.88 4.95
N ASP A 134 4.29 -7.32 4.36
CA ASP A 134 4.32 -6.55 3.11
C ASP A 134 4.06 -7.33 1.80
N LEU A 135 3.42 -8.49 1.84
CA LEU A 135 3.56 -9.50 0.78
C LEU A 135 2.34 -9.71 -0.11
N TYR A 136 1.27 -8.92 -0.05
CA TYR A 136 0.09 -9.21 -0.88
C TYR A 136 0.29 -8.83 -2.35
N HIS A 137 0.43 -9.83 -3.22
CA HIS A 137 0.56 -9.73 -4.68
C HIS A 137 -0.68 -10.25 -5.41
N GLY A 138 -1.77 -10.57 -4.72
CA GLY A 138 -3.01 -11.01 -5.36
C GLY A 138 -4.20 -10.58 -4.55
N VAL A 139 -5.16 -9.89 -5.16
CA VAL A 139 -6.49 -9.68 -4.60
C VAL A 139 -7.47 -10.41 -5.50
N LYS A 140 -8.31 -11.30 -4.96
CA LYS A 140 -9.33 -12.05 -5.70
C LYS A 140 -10.74 -11.70 -5.23
N PHE A 141 -11.58 -11.21 -6.15
CA PHE A 141 -13.00 -10.93 -5.90
C PHE A 141 -13.86 -12.15 -6.21
N GLN A 142 -14.30 -12.87 -5.19
CA GLN A 142 -15.20 -14.00 -5.38
C GLN A 142 -16.65 -13.59 -5.10
N ALA A 143 -17.49 -13.65 -6.13
CA ALA A 143 -18.93 -13.67 -6.00
C ALA A 143 -19.40 -15.13 -5.93
N GLY A 144 -20.12 -15.52 -4.88
CA GLY A 144 -20.47 -16.92 -4.64
C GLY A 144 -21.76 -17.07 -3.84
N THR A 145 -22.31 -18.29 -3.82
CA THR A 145 -23.38 -18.67 -2.89
C THR A 145 -22.86 -19.68 -1.88
N ASP A 146 -23.40 -19.70 -0.67
CA ASP A 146 -23.11 -20.72 0.34
C ASP A 146 -23.76 -22.08 0.00
N GLY A 147 -23.55 -22.58 -1.22
CA GLY A 147 -24.05 -23.88 -1.68
C GLY A 147 -25.58 -24.05 -1.74
N GLN A 148 -26.36 -23.02 -1.38
CA GLN A 148 -27.82 -23.09 -1.21
C GLN A 148 -28.61 -22.22 -2.20
N ALA A 149 -27.95 -21.41 -3.03
CA ALA A 149 -28.64 -20.51 -3.95
C ALA A 149 -28.26 -20.78 -5.42
N ASP A 150 -29.27 -21.17 -6.19
CA ASP A 150 -29.28 -21.12 -7.64
C ASP A 150 -29.63 -19.69 -8.08
N GLY A 151 -28.78 -19.07 -8.89
CA GLY A 151 -29.07 -17.75 -9.44
C GLY A 151 -27.95 -17.16 -10.27
N ILE A 152 -28.30 -16.13 -11.04
CA ILE A 152 -27.34 -15.32 -11.78
C ILE A 152 -27.00 -14.11 -10.93
N SER A 153 -25.76 -14.04 -10.45
CA SER A 153 -25.21 -12.79 -9.93
C SER A 153 -24.74 -11.90 -11.07
N ARG A 154 -24.95 -10.61 -10.92
CA ARG A 154 -24.45 -9.59 -11.85
C ARG A 154 -23.69 -8.55 -11.06
N ILE A 155 -22.61 -8.05 -11.64
CA ILE A 155 -21.82 -6.96 -11.11
C ILE A 155 -21.61 -5.99 -12.25
N GLY A 156 -21.84 -4.71 -11.99
CA GLY A 156 -21.56 -3.66 -12.97
C GLY A 156 -20.10 -3.25 -12.95
N THR A 157 -19.63 -2.75 -11.82
CA THR A 157 -18.25 -2.29 -11.65
C THR A 157 -17.74 -2.56 -10.24
N ILE A 158 -16.41 -2.63 -10.12
CA ILE A 158 -15.69 -2.83 -8.87
C ILE A 158 -14.74 -1.64 -8.66
N PHE A 159 -14.81 -1.08 -7.47
CA PHE A 159 -13.86 -0.11 -6.94
C PHE A 159 -13.05 -0.80 -5.85
N TYR A 160 -11.74 -0.62 -5.92
CA TYR A 160 -10.81 -1.16 -4.95
C TYR A 160 -9.69 -0.16 -4.80
N GLY A 161 -9.39 0.21 -3.55
CA GLY A 161 -8.30 1.13 -3.30
C GLY A 161 -8.34 1.76 -1.94
N ARG A 162 -7.99 3.04 -1.88
CA ARG A 162 -8.02 3.82 -0.64
C ARG A 162 -9.07 4.92 -0.68
N PHE A 163 -9.70 5.15 0.45
CA PHE A 163 -10.36 6.42 0.70
C PHE A 163 -9.44 7.36 1.46
N TYR A 164 -9.56 8.64 1.15
CA TYR A 164 -8.96 9.77 1.85
C TYR A 164 -10.08 10.59 2.50
N ASP A 165 -9.97 10.83 3.79
CA ASP A 165 -10.83 11.72 4.55
C ASP A 165 -10.14 13.09 4.69
N MET A 166 -10.83 14.18 4.36
CA MET A 166 -10.27 15.51 4.63
C MET A 166 -10.03 15.70 6.13
N THR A 167 -8.95 16.36 6.52
CA THR A 167 -8.68 16.64 7.94
C THR A 167 -9.64 17.66 8.55
N ALA A 168 -10.30 18.46 7.71
CA ALA A 168 -11.31 19.42 8.11
C ALA A 168 -12.53 19.37 7.18
N SER A 169 -13.71 19.68 7.72
CA SER A 169 -14.90 19.94 6.92
C SER A 169 -14.67 21.19 6.04
N PRO A 170 -15.27 21.28 4.84
CA PRO A 170 -15.12 22.44 4.00
C PRO A 170 -15.65 23.70 4.70
N ASN A 171 -15.12 24.84 4.30
CA ASN A 171 -15.64 26.14 4.68
C ASN A 171 -17.15 26.18 4.43
N LEU A 172 -17.88 26.96 5.25
CA LEU A 172 -19.35 26.99 5.45
C LEU A 172 -20.26 27.05 4.19
N SER A 173 -19.69 27.06 2.98
CA SER A 173 -20.38 27.20 1.69
C SER A 173 -20.20 25.98 0.76
N LEU A 174 -20.40 24.75 1.24
CA LEU A 174 -20.62 23.63 0.30
C LEU A 174 -21.88 23.95 -0.53
N THR A 175 -21.67 24.27 -1.81
CA THR A 175 -22.76 24.57 -2.73
C THR A 175 -22.99 23.38 -3.63
N LEU A 176 -24.09 22.66 -3.40
CA LEU A 176 -24.57 21.64 -4.33
C LEU A 176 -25.38 22.31 -5.45
N GLY A 177 -24.86 22.27 -6.66
CA GLY A 177 -25.58 22.66 -7.87
C GLY A 177 -26.11 21.44 -8.60
N MET A 178 -27.36 21.47 -9.07
CA MET A 178 -27.88 20.51 -10.03
C MET A 178 -27.97 21.17 -11.41
N GLU A 179 -27.23 20.64 -12.38
CA GLU A 179 -27.22 21.11 -13.75
C GLU A 179 -28.15 20.26 -14.62
N PHE A 180 -29.23 20.85 -15.14
CA PHE A 180 -30.12 20.22 -16.10
C PHE A 180 -29.68 20.60 -17.52
N GLY A 181 -29.74 19.63 -18.44
CA GLY A 181 -29.28 19.81 -19.82
C GLY A 181 -29.80 21.09 -20.43
N LYS A 182 -28.91 22.00 -20.83
CA LYS A 182 -29.30 23.02 -21.80
C LYS A 182 -29.61 22.30 -23.10
N THR A 183 -30.85 22.42 -23.57
CA THR A 183 -31.22 21.96 -24.90
C THR A 183 -30.44 22.78 -25.91
N LYS A 184 -29.37 22.21 -26.49
CA LYS A 184 -28.59 22.88 -27.53
C LYS A 184 -29.33 22.71 -28.83
N GLU A 185 -29.96 23.78 -29.30
CA GLU A 185 -30.61 23.82 -30.61
C GLU A 185 -29.61 24.29 -31.66
N THR A 186 -29.41 23.51 -32.72
CA THR A 186 -28.65 23.90 -33.90
C THR A 186 -29.59 23.88 -35.09
N THR A 187 -29.75 25.02 -35.77
CA THR A 187 -30.55 25.09 -36.99
C THR A 187 -29.70 24.64 -38.17
N THR A 188 -30.17 23.63 -38.90
CA THR A 188 -29.53 23.14 -40.12
C THR A 188 -29.65 24.17 -41.24
N TYR A 189 -28.81 24.04 -42.27
CA TYR A 189 -28.85 24.92 -43.46
C TYR A 189 -30.23 24.96 -44.16
N ASN A 190 -31.04 23.90 -44.01
CA ASN A 190 -32.41 23.82 -44.56
C ASN A 190 -33.50 24.33 -43.60
N GLY A 191 -33.15 24.96 -42.47
CA GLY A 191 -34.10 25.54 -41.53
C GLY A 191 -34.72 24.54 -40.54
N SER A 192 -34.28 23.28 -40.51
CA SER A 192 -34.71 22.32 -39.48
C SER A 192 -33.88 22.49 -38.21
N SER A 193 -34.53 22.53 -37.04
CA SER A 193 -33.86 22.57 -35.72
C SER A 193 -33.50 21.16 -35.24
N ILE A 194 -32.24 20.94 -34.88
CA ILE A 194 -31.79 19.76 -34.15
C ILE A 194 -31.57 20.18 -32.71
N SER A 195 -32.36 19.64 -31.78
CA SER A 195 -32.19 19.84 -30.35
C SER A 195 -31.45 18.66 -29.74
N ASN A 196 -30.41 18.93 -28.94
CA ASN A 196 -29.74 17.92 -28.13
C ASN A 196 -29.96 18.26 -26.65
N THR A 197 -30.65 17.36 -25.93
CA THR A 197 -30.88 17.51 -24.49
C THR A 197 -29.86 16.65 -23.77
N MET A 198 -28.96 17.29 -23.02
CA MET A 198 -27.95 16.60 -22.22
C MET A 198 -28.49 16.26 -20.83
N TRP A 199 -27.82 15.36 -20.13
CA TRP A 199 -28.02 15.07 -18.70
C TRP A 199 -29.43 14.58 -18.28
N THR A 200 -30.11 13.87 -19.16
CA THR A 200 -31.47 13.34 -18.91
C THR A 200 -31.49 12.03 -18.12
N LYS A 201 -30.37 11.30 -18.09
CA LYS A 201 -30.18 10.08 -17.29
C LYS A 201 -28.68 9.86 -17.00
N PRO A 202 -28.27 9.61 -15.75
CA PRO A 202 -26.88 9.34 -15.40
C PRO A 202 -26.38 8.06 -16.09
N PRO A 203 -25.06 7.91 -16.20
CA PRO A 203 -24.47 6.67 -16.69
C PRO A 203 -24.97 5.50 -15.83
N GLY A 204 -25.40 4.43 -16.48
CA GLY A 204 -25.84 3.23 -15.76
C GLY A 204 -24.63 2.47 -15.24
N THR A 205 -24.62 2.10 -13.96
CA THR A 205 -23.62 1.17 -13.40
C THR A 205 -24.06 -0.29 -13.60
N GLY A 206 -24.89 -0.59 -14.60
CA GLY A 206 -25.54 -1.89 -14.78
C GLY A 206 -27.05 -1.75 -14.97
N ARG A 207 -27.83 -2.60 -14.28
CA ARG A 207 -29.31 -2.60 -14.36
C ARG A 207 -29.99 -1.51 -13.53
N THR A 208 -29.33 -1.04 -12.48
CA THR A 208 -29.87 0.00 -11.59
C THR A 208 -29.19 1.32 -11.89
N PRO A 209 -29.88 2.46 -11.70
CA PRO A 209 -29.21 3.74 -11.60
C PRO A 209 -28.10 3.68 -10.52
N PRO A 210 -27.06 4.51 -10.65
CA PRO A 210 -26.07 4.68 -9.58
C PRO A 210 -26.77 4.99 -8.25
N TRP A 211 -26.18 4.51 -7.14
CA TRP A 211 -26.59 4.87 -5.78
C TRP A 211 -28.05 4.54 -5.44
N THR A 212 -28.61 3.53 -6.09
CA THR A 212 -29.98 3.04 -5.82
C THR A 212 -29.92 1.67 -5.18
N LEU A 213 -30.66 1.47 -4.09
CA LEU A 213 -30.88 0.16 -3.48
C LEU A 213 -32.27 -0.36 -3.84
N ILE A 214 -32.33 -1.61 -4.28
CA ILE A 214 -33.54 -2.28 -4.75
C ILE A 214 -33.69 -3.58 -3.98
N GLY A 215 -34.85 -3.77 -3.37
CA GLY A 215 -35.19 -5.02 -2.70
C GLY A 215 -35.15 -6.23 -3.64
N PRO A 216 -34.95 -7.44 -3.11
CA PRO A 216 -34.76 -8.66 -3.91
C PRO A 216 -35.95 -9.00 -4.83
N SER A 217 -37.14 -8.45 -4.57
CA SER A 217 -38.38 -8.68 -5.34
C SER A 217 -38.81 -7.52 -6.24
N SER A 218 -38.11 -6.37 -6.22
CA SER A 218 -38.50 -5.17 -6.98
C SER A 218 -37.85 -5.10 -8.36
N GLN A 219 -38.65 -4.77 -9.38
CA GLN A 219 -38.21 -4.66 -10.80
C GLN A 219 -38.12 -3.20 -11.31
N ASN A 220 -37.99 -2.20 -10.44
CA ASN A 220 -38.03 -0.81 -10.88
C ASN A 220 -36.74 -0.42 -11.64
N LEU A 221 -36.83 -0.45 -12.98
CA LEU A 221 -35.76 -0.27 -13.96
C LEU A 221 -35.84 1.08 -14.70
N GLY A 222 -36.00 2.22 -14.01
CA GLY A 222 -36.07 3.46 -14.80
C GLY A 222 -36.12 4.81 -14.11
N GLU A 223 -36.40 4.90 -12.82
CA GLU A 223 -36.44 6.21 -12.16
C GLU A 223 -35.06 6.51 -11.59
N SER A 224 -34.38 7.44 -12.25
CA SER A 224 -33.04 7.88 -11.89
C SER A 224 -33.07 9.36 -11.54
N ILE A 225 -32.16 9.77 -10.66
CA ILE A 225 -31.88 11.18 -10.41
C ILE A 225 -31.58 11.85 -11.76
N VAL A 226 -32.22 12.99 -12.00
CA VAL A 226 -32.05 13.80 -13.21
C VAL A 226 -31.16 14.99 -12.92
N GLY A 227 -30.40 15.42 -13.94
CA GLY A 227 -29.42 16.49 -13.79
C GLY A 227 -28.12 16.02 -13.14
N ARG A 228 -27.05 16.75 -13.45
CA ARG A 228 -25.69 16.46 -12.99
C ARG A 228 -25.39 17.25 -11.72
N ARG A 229 -24.95 16.58 -10.67
CA ARG A 229 -24.53 17.26 -9.44
C ARG A 229 -23.14 17.88 -9.58
N THR A 230 -22.96 19.04 -8.96
CA THR A 230 -21.68 19.77 -8.88
C THR A 230 -21.49 20.29 -7.46
N TRP A 231 -20.25 20.26 -6.98
CA TRP A 231 -19.89 20.73 -5.65
C TRP A 231 -18.71 21.67 -5.77
N ASP A 232 -18.85 22.88 -5.23
CA ASP A 232 -17.73 23.81 -5.05
C ASP A 232 -17.22 23.65 -3.61
N LEU A 233 -15.97 23.18 -3.47
CA LEU A 233 -15.31 22.92 -2.18
C LEU A 233 -14.21 23.94 -1.93
N SER A 234 -14.06 24.35 -0.67
CA SER A 234 -12.94 25.16 -0.21
C SER A 234 -12.59 24.78 1.21
N PHE A 235 -11.31 24.59 1.47
CA PHE A 235 -10.73 24.24 2.75
C PHE A 235 -9.65 25.28 3.05
N SER A 236 -9.68 25.84 4.25
CA SER A 236 -8.70 26.84 4.68
C SER A 236 -7.94 26.36 5.89
N PHE A 237 -6.72 26.86 6.05
CA PHE A 237 -5.86 26.57 7.20
C PHE A 237 -5.48 25.09 7.37
N LEU A 238 -5.30 24.37 6.26
CA LEU A 238 -4.78 23.00 6.28
C LEU A 238 -3.28 23.01 6.59
N ASN A 239 -2.82 22.04 7.38
CA ASN A 239 -1.38 21.86 7.62
C ASN A 239 -0.70 21.35 6.36
N ASP A 240 0.58 21.69 6.20
CA ASP A 240 1.42 21.21 5.09
C ASP A 240 1.37 19.69 4.93
N SER A 241 1.48 18.94 6.04
CA SER A 241 1.41 17.46 6.07
C SER A 241 0.07 16.89 5.58
N ASP A 242 -1.04 17.62 5.75
CA ASP A 242 -2.36 17.15 5.33
C ASP A 242 -2.57 17.36 3.81
N VAL A 243 -1.85 18.33 3.25
CA VAL A 243 -1.92 18.69 1.83
C VAL A 243 -0.88 17.90 1.05
N PHE A 244 0.37 18.00 1.46
CA PHE A 244 1.55 17.42 0.81
C PHE A 244 2.20 16.40 1.73
N GLY A 245 2.47 15.23 1.18
CA GLY A 245 3.39 14.27 1.76
C GLY A 245 4.84 14.77 1.81
N PRO A 246 5.69 14.26 2.72
CA PRO A 246 7.11 14.62 2.78
C PRO A 246 7.87 14.18 1.53
N ASN A 247 7.32 13.19 0.81
CA ASN A 247 7.89 12.66 -0.41
C ASN A 247 6.88 12.73 -1.58
N GLN A 248 7.11 13.71 -2.47
CA GLN A 248 6.33 13.88 -3.69
C GLN A 248 6.87 13.05 -4.87
N MET A 249 7.68 12.03 -4.60
CA MET A 249 8.23 11.10 -5.58
C MET A 249 7.73 9.67 -5.33
N LEU A 250 7.92 8.79 -6.32
CA LEU A 250 7.66 7.35 -6.20
C LEU A 250 8.77 6.60 -5.45
N SER A 251 9.97 7.17 -5.42
CA SER A 251 11.12 6.59 -4.73
C SER A 251 11.07 7.02 -3.27
N THR A 252 11.31 6.10 -2.35
CA THR A 252 11.48 6.37 -0.90
C THR A 252 12.91 6.82 -0.55
N TYR A 253 13.77 7.01 -1.56
CA TYR A 253 15.14 7.44 -1.37
C TYR A 253 15.22 8.88 -0.86
N SER A 254 16.03 9.11 0.17
CA SER A 254 16.36 10.45 0.64
C SER A 254 17.86 10.57 0.95
N GLU A 255 18.48 11.66 0.48
CA GLU A 255 19.87 12.02 0.81
C GLU A 255 19.98 12.86 2.09
N THR A 256 18.86 13.41 2.56
CA THR A 256 18.82 14.39 3.66
C THR A 256 17.62 14.21 4.58
N ASP A 257 17.74 14.62 5.84
CA ASP A 257 16.68 14.46 6.86
C ASP A 257 15.61 15.54 6.73
N THR A 258 14.94 15.56 5.58
CA THR A 258 13.98 16.60 5.23
C THR A 258 12.62 15.98 4.98
N GLY A 259 11.86 15.78 6.06
CA GLY A 259 10.51 15.20 6.07
C GLY A 259 9.77 15.61 7.34
N TYR A 260 8.51 15.20 7.48
CA TYR A 260 7.70 15.55 8.65
C TYR A 260 7.82 14.45 9.71
N GLY A 261 8.42 14.75 10.87
CA GLY A 261 8.37 13.87 12.05
C GLY A 261 8.76 12.41 11.80
N ASP A 262 7.82 11.49 12.09
CA ASP A 262 7.98 10.03 12.02
C ASP A 262 7.92 9.48 10.57
N ASP A 263 7.73 10.33 9.55
CA ASP A 263 7.63 9.92 8.15
C ASP A 263 8.99 9.61 7.51
N ILE A 264 10.07 9.94 8.24
CA ILE A 264 11.42 9.50 7.93
C ILE A 264 11.79 8.37 8.88
N GLY A 265 12.00 7.17 8.34
CA GLY A 265 12.73 6.12 9.05
C GLY A 265 14.10 6.66 9.45
N ALA A 266 14.47 6.50 10.73
CA ALA A 266 15.63 7.16 11.32
C ALA A 266 16.83 7.19 10.36
N LEU A 267 17.25 8.38 9.96
CA LEU A 267 18.41 8.53 9.09
C LEU A 267 19.64 7.91 9.74
N GLY A 268 20.31 7.08 8.95
CA GLY A 268 21.58 6.50 9.30
C GLY A 268 21.49 5.02 9.54
N PHE A 269 22.53 4.50 10.14
CA PHE A 269 22.67 3.08 10.25
C PHE A 269 21.85 2.52 11.41
N SER A 270 20.83 1.72 11.11
CA SER A 270 20.22 0.86 12.12
C SER A 270 21.23 -0.22 12.48
N THR A 271 21.60 -0.33 13.75
CA THR A 271 22.48 -1.41 14.23
C THR A 271 21.77 -2.74 14.04
N VAL A 272 22.36 -3.62 13.24
CA VAL A 272 21.99 -5.03 13.29
C VAL A 272 22.42 -5.54 14.67
N PRO A 273 21.58 -6.31 15.39
CA PRO A 273 21.92 -6.78 16.72
C PRO A 273 23.07 -7.80 16.67
N PHE A 274 24.32 -7.31 16.64
CA PHE A 274 25.47 -8.10 17.03
C PHE A 274 25.44 -8.30 18.53
N THR A 275 25.57 -9.55 18.96
CA THR A 275 25.65 -9.83 20.39
C THR A 275 27.05 -9.53 20.86
N ASN A 276 27.17 -8.62 21.84
CA ASN A 276 28.40 -8.40 22.60
C ASN A 276 29.64 -8.07 21.72
N GLY A 277 29.49 -7.12 20.79
CA GLY A 277 30.57 -6.67 19.92
C GLY A 277 31.67 -5.83 20.61
N THR A 278 31.40 -5.31 21.81
CA THR A 278 32.37 -4.53 22.63
C THR A 278 33.20 -5.41 23.56
N PHE A 279 32.76 -6.66 23.82
CA PHE A 279 33.47 -7.59 24.69
C PHE A 279 33.87 -7.01 26.06
N ASP A 280 33.05 -6.12 26.63
CA ASP A 280 33.36 -5.46 27.91
C ASP A 280 33.45 -6.51 29.04
N ASP A 281 32.46 -7.41 29.10
CA ASP A 281 32.33 -8.37 30.20
C ASP A 281 32.69 -9.82 29.83
N ASN A 282 32.45 -10.25 28.59
CA ASN A 282 32.67 -11.64 28.14
C ASN A 282 32.75 -11.75 26.60
N TYR A 283 32.60 -12.96 26.03
CA TYR A 283 32.51 -13.22 24.59
C TYR A 283 31.23 -13.96 24.18
N ASP A 284 30.17 -13.90 24.99
CA ASP A 284 28.91 -14.60 24.73
C ASP A 284 28.35 -14.22 23.35
N GLY A 285 27.84 -15.20 22.61
CA GLY A 285 27.37 -15.04 21.23
C GLY A 285 28.46 -15.18 20.16
N TRP A 286 29.72 -15.34 20.54
CA TRP A 286 30.82 -15.60 19.61
C TRP A 286 31.37 -17.02 19.75
N GLU A 287 31.58 -17.69 18.61
CA GLU A 287 32.04 -19.07 18.54
C GLU A 287 33.26 -19.20 17.64
N PRO A 288 34.13 -20.21 17.86
CA PRO A 288 35.15 -20.55 16.88
C PRO A 288 34.52 -20.82 15.52
N ILE A 289 35.16 -20.35 14.44
CA ILE A 289 34.62 -20.58 13.09
C ILE A 289 34.44 -22.09 12.84
N PRO A 290 33.28 -22.54 12.32
CA PRO A 290 33.02 -23.97 12.11
C PRO A 290 34.12 -24.66 11.32
N GLY A 291 34.60 -25.79 11.83
CA GLY A 291 35.70 -26.55 11.21
C GLY A 291 37.11 -26.07 11.57
N SER A 292 37.26 -25.03 12.39
CA SER A 292 38.54 -24.67 13.02
C SER A 292 38.66 -25.25 14.42
N SER A 293 39.90 -25.32 14.92
CA SER A 293 40.21 -25.60 16.34
C SER A 293 40.65 -24.34 17.08
N SER A 294 40.03 -23.20 16.76
CA SER A 294 40.37 -21.91 17.39
C SER A 294 39.87 -21.89 18.84
N GLU A 295 40.63 -21.25 19.72
CA GLU A 295 40.24 -21.05 21.12
C GLU A 295 39.93 -19.57 21.36
N LEU A 296 38.78 -19.30 21.98
CA LEU A 296 38.33 -17.94 22.31
C LEU A 296 38.57 -17.66 23.79
N THR A 297 39.02 -16.45 24.11
CA THR A 297 39.18 -16.01 25.50
C THR A 297 38.86 -14.53 25.61
N HIS A 298 38.09 -14.15 26.63
CA HIS A 298 37.89 -12.73 26.97
C HIS A 298 39.17 -12.17 27.59
N ALA A 299 39.61 -11.02 27.11
CA ALA A 299 40.88 -10.43 27.50
C ALA A 299 40.74 -8.94 27.83
N THR A 300 39.97 -8.54 28.85
CA THR A 300 39.76 -7.13 29.28
C THR A 300 39.40 -6.21 28.12
N ASP A 301 38.08 -6.01 27.93
CA ASP A 301 37.49 -5.13 26.92
C ASP A 301 37.88 -5.51 25.47
N LYS A 302 38.00 -6.83 25.21
CA LYS A 302 38.28 -7.39 23.87
C LYS A 302 38.18 -8.91 23.87
N LEU A 303 38.03 -9.46 22.68
CA LEU A 303 38.17 -10.88 22.40
C LEU A 303 39.59 -11.22 21.93
N GLN A 304 40.21 -12.22 22.56
CA GLN A 304 41.41 -12.87 22.06
C GLN A 304 41.02 -14.16 21.32
N ILE A 305 41.54 -14.31 20.11
CA ILE A 305 41.30 -15.47 19.25
C ILE A 305 42.65 -16.18 19.06
N SER A 306 42.80 -17.37 19.64
CA SER A 306 43.98 -18.22 19.46
C SER A 306 43.74 -19.14 18.27
N MET A 307 44.42 -18.87 17.16
CA MET A 307 44.27 -19.60 15.90
C MET A 307 45.22 -20.80 15.83
N PRO A 308 44.78 -21.94 15.28
CA PRO A 308 45.68 -23.04 14.96
C PRO A 308 46.59 -22.70 13.76
N ALA A 309 47.63 -23.52 13.57
CA ALA A 309 48.35 -23.51 12.30
C ALA A 309 47.39 -23.96 11.18
N GLY A 310 47.06 -23.06 10.26
CA GLY A 310 46.08 -23.26 9.20
C GLY A 310 44.88 -22.30 9.28
N PHE A 311 43.69 -22.85 9.08
CA PHE A 311 42.42 -22.12 9.10
C PHE A 311 41.94 -21.92 10.54
N GLY A 312 41.81 -20.67 10.96
CA GLY A 312 41.38 -20.28 12.30
C GLY A 312 40.63 -18.95 12.27
N GLY A 313 39.76 -18.73 13.26
CA GLY A 313 38.94 -17.53 13.31
C GLY A 313 37.78 -17.63 14.28
N VAL A 314 36.94 -16.60 14.22
CA VAL A 314 35.73 -16.44 15.02
C VAL A 314 34.53 -16.20 14.10
N HIS A 315 33.36 -16.59 14.58
CA HIS A 315 32.08 -16.47 13.91
C HIS A 315 30.99 -16.03 14.91
N GLN A 316 30.05 -15.22 14.42
CA GLN A 316 28.76 -14.98 15.05
C GLN A 316 27.65 -15.25 14.03
N THR A 317 26.64 -16.01 14.44
CA THR A 317 25.46 -16.28 13.61
C THR A 317 24.65 -15.00 13.49
N GLU A 318 24.31 -14.64 12.25
CA GLU A 318 23.48 -13.48 11.95
C GLU A 318 22.16 -13.97 11.36
N GLU A 319 21.08 -13.90 12.15
CA GLU A 319 19.76 -14.40 11.74
C GLU A 319 18.96 -13.36 10.94
N ASP A 320 19.34 -12.07 10.99
CA ASP A 320 18.52 -10.96 10.50
C ASP A 320 19.11 -10.21 9.28
N ALA A 321 20.19 -10.71 8.67
CA ALA A 321 20.71 -10.10 7.44
C ALA A 321 19.69 -10.26 6.29
N ILE A 322 19.58 -9.25 5.44
CA ILE A 322 18.67 -9.20 4.28
C ILE A 322 19.51 -9.15 3.00
N ILE A 323 19.30 -10.14 2.10
CA ILE A 323 19.94 -10.18 0.78
C ILE A 323 19.61 -8.89 0.00
N GLY A 324 20.64 -8.29 -0.61
CA GLY A 324 20.48 -7.09 -1.45
C GLY A 324 20.45 -5.75 -0.71
N LYS A 325 20.40 -5.74 0.63
CA LYS A 325 20.61 -4.51 1.41
C LYS A 325 22.12 -4.28 1.63
N THR A 326 22.56 -3.03 1.60
CA THR A 326 23.98 -2.70 1.86
C THR A 326 24.17 -2.46 3.36
N TYR A 327 25.26 -2.99 3.91
CA TYR A 327 25.63 -2.88 5.32
C TYR A 327 27.01 -2.23 5.40
N GLN A 328 27.19 -1.34 6.36
CA GLN A 328 28.51 -0.96 6.84
C GLN A 328 28.90 -1.91 7.96
N VAL A 329 30.03 -2.58 7.80
CA VAL A 329 30.60 -3.50 8.79
C VAL A 329 31.90 -2.88 9.29
N SER A 330 32.07 -2.82 10.60
CA SER A 330 33.30 -2.32 11.22
C SER A 330 33.74 -3.16 12.41
N ALA A 331 35.04 -3.24 12.61
CA ALA A 331 35.66 -3.92 13.74
C ALA A 331 37.06 -3.36 13.98
N ASP A 332 37.50 -3.35 15.25
CA ASP A 332 38.88 -3.10 15.62
C ASP A 332 39.64 -4.43 15.66
N ILE A 333 40.68 -4.56 14.84
CA ILE A 333 41.43 -5.82 14.70
C ILE A 333 42.93 -5.57 14.75
N TRP A 334 43.67 -6.39 15.50
CA TRP A 334 45.13 -6.35 15.52
C TRP A 334 45.77 -7.69 15.90
N GLN A 335 47.06 -7.81 15.61
CA GLN A 335 47.87 -8.98 15.91
C GLN A 335 48.20 -9.05 17.40
N GLY A 336 48.18 -10.26 17.94
CA GLY A 336 48.85 -10.59 19.19
C GLY A 336 50.18 -11.28 18.91
N THR A 337 50.13 -12.58 18.66
CA THR A 337 51.34 -13.42 18.47
C THR A 337 51.44 -14.07 17.09
N THR A 338 50.40 -13.97 16.25
CA THR A 338 50.46 -14.45 14.87
C THR A 338 51.43 -13.60 14.05
N ALA A 339 52.18 -14.22 13.13
CA ALA A 339 52.91 -13.47 12.10
C ALA A 339 52.07 -13.25 10.84
N ASN A 340 50.87 -13.83 10.74
CA ASN A 340 49.96 -13.57 9.63
C ASN A 340 49.38 -12.16 9.71
N THR A 341 49.58 -11.36 8.67
CA THR A 341 49.04 -10.01 8.54
C THR A 341 47.71 -9.98 7.81
N ASP A 342 47.35 -11.05 7.10
CA ASP A 342 46.20 -11.04 6.20
C ASP A 342 45.06 -11.84 6.84
N ILE A 343 44.01 -11.12 7.26
CA ILE A 343 42.80 -11.69 7.83
C ILE A 343 41.63 -11.39 6.90
N VAL A 344 40.70 -12.34 6.76
CA VAL A 344 39.48 -12.18 5.98
C VAL A 344 38.34 -11.81 6.90
N MET A 345 37.63 -10.76 6.54
CA MET A 345 36.32 -10.46 7.07
C MET A 345 35.27 -10.94 6.06
N THR A 346 34.29 -11.71 6.53
CA THR A 346 33.22 -12.26 5.69
C THR A 346 31.85 -11.95 6.28
N PHE A 347 30.94 -11.50 5.44
CA PHE A 347 29.53 -11.29 5.79
C PHE A 347 28.65 -11.53 4.56
N GLY A 348 27.58 -12.32 4.71
CA GLY A 348 26.60 -12.51 3.64
C GLY A 348 27.16 -13.14 2.35
N GLY A 349 28.20 -13.97 2.46
CA GLY A 349 28.89 -14.60 1.32
C GLY A 349 29.92 -13.72 0.60
N LYS A 350 30.17 -12.49 1.08
CA LYS A 350 31.24 -11.61 0.59
C LYS A 350 32.45 -11.65 1.51
N ASN A 351 33.65 -11.56 0.93
CA ASN A 351 34.93 -11.61 1.65
C ASN A 351 35.76 -10.38 1.33
N GLU A 352 36.44 -9.83 2.33
CA GLU A 352 37.42 -8.75 2.19
C GLU A 352 38.69 -9.10 2.95
N ILE A 353 39.85 -8.86 2.34
CA ILE A 353 41.15 -9.10 2.97
C ILE A 353 41.57 -7.82 3.69
N LEU A 354 41.77 -7.94 5.00
CA LEU A 354 42.24 -6.90 5.89
C LEU A 354 43.71 -7.16 6.22
N VAL A 355 44.55 -6.12 6.10
CA VAL A 355 45.96 -6.17 6.48
C VAL A 355 46.11 -5.58 7.88
N ILE A 356 46.38 -6.44 8.86
CA ILE A 356 46.48 -6.09 10.27
C ILE A 356 47.95 -5.95 10.72
N SER A 357 48.17 -5.27 11.84
CA SER A 357 49.48 -5.08 12.48
C SER A 357 49.38 -5.35 13.99
N ASP A 358 50.48 -5.23 14.73
CA ASP A 358 50.50 -5.30 16.20
C ASP A 358 49.80 -4.12 16.90
N THR A 359 49.32 -3.14 16.14
CA THR A 359 48.60 -1.96 16.62
C THR A 359 47.11 -2.08 16.28
N GLN A 360 46.24 -1.76 17.25
CA GLN A 360 44.78 -1.68 17.06
C GLN A 360 44.42 -0.74 15.90
N GLN A 361 43.65 -1.26 14.95
CA GLN A 361 43.17 -0.53 13.78
C GLN A 361 41.69 -0.79 13.57
N LYS A 362 40.92 0.28 13.34
CA LYS A 362 39.52 0.20 12.94
C LYS A 362 39.44 -0.08 11.44
N PHE A 363 38.78 -1.17 11.08
CA PHE A 363 38.42 -1.50 9.71
C PHE A 363 36.95 -1.16 9.48
N THR A 364 36.62 -0.69 8.29
CA THR A 364 35.24 -0.38 7.90
C THR A 364 35.08 -0.73 6.44
N MET A 365 33.98 -1.41 6.11
CA MET A 365 33.67 -1.83 4.75
C MET A 365 32.18 -1.80 4.48
N GLU A 366 31.82 -1.67 3.20
CA GLU A 366 30.44 -1.76 2.74
C GLU A 366 30.20 -3.10 2.03
N ILE A 367 29.21 -3.86 2.50
CA ILE A 367 28.89 -5.19 1.99
C ILE A 367 27.41 -5.26 1.63
N THR A 368 27.10 -5.81 0.45
CA THR A 368 25.76 -6.24 0.08
C THR A 368 25.72 -7.78 0.10
N PRO A 369 25.03 -8.42 1.06
CA PRO A 369 24.90 -9.88 1.15
C PRO A 369 24.30 -10.50 -0.11
N GLU A 370 24.89 -11.60 -0.57
CA GLU A 370 24.39 -12.45 -1.66
C GLU A 370 23.73 -13.73 -1.13
N THR A 371 24.02 -14.11 0.11
CA THR A 371 23.43 -15.28 0.77
C THR A 371 23.15 -14.98 2.24
N LEU A 372 22.17 -15.68 2.83
CA LEU A 372 21.86 -15.64 4.26
C LEU A 372 22.60 -16.71 5.07
N THR A 373 23.42 -17.52 4.40
CA THR A 373 23.89 -18.81 4.95
C THR A 373 25.27 -18.72 5.58
N ALA A 374 25.84 -17.52 5.70
CA ALA A 374 27.13 -17.30 6.35
C ALA A 374 27.00 -16.05 7.21
N GLY A 375 26.97 -16.26 8.54
CA GLY A 375 27.04 -15.19 9.52
C GLY A 375 28.31 -14.35 9.38
N PHE A 376 28.59 -13.51 10.36
CA PHE A 376 29.81 -12.71 10.34
C PHE A 376 31.01 -13.54 10.76
N ASN A 377 32.07 -13.52 9.96
CA ASN A 377 33.30 -14.26 10.23
C ASN A 377 34.51 -13.35 10.14
N ILE A 378 35.47 -13.58 11.02
CA ILE A 378 36.84 -13.05 10.92
C ILE A 378 37.79 -14.25 11.01
N HIS A 379 38.55 -14.51 9.95
CA HIS A 379 39.37 -15.73 9.88
C HIS A 379 40.66 -15.54 9.06
N SER A 380 41.65 -16.37 9.32
CA SER A 380 42.88 -16.42 8.52
C SER A 380 42.66 -17.13 7.18
N THR A 381 43.31 -16.64 6.10
CA THR A 381 43.38 -17.36 4.82
C THR A 381 44.34 -18.54 4.86
N SER A 382 45.37 -18.43 5.69
CA SER A 382 46.40 -19.43 6.00
C SER A 382 47.08 -19.00 7.30
N GLY A 383 47.66 -19.92 8.06
CA GLY A 383 48.13 -19.55 9.40
C GLY A 383 49.34 -20.35 9.87
N ASP A 384 50.28 -19.62 10.44
CA ASP A 384 51.36 -20.07 11.31
C ASP A 384 50.89 -20.32 12.76
N GLY A 385 49.62 -20.02 13.05
CA GLY A 385 49.01 -20.05 14.39
C GLY A 385 49.15 -18.70 15.09
N GLY A 386 49.01 -18.70 16.42
CA GLY A 386 49.15 -17.51 17.25
C GLY A 386 47.82 -16.81 17.52
N THR A 387 47.89 -15.57 17.98
CA THR A 387 46.71 -14.83 18.47
C THR A 387 46.43 -13.57 17.66
N ILE A 388 45.15 -13.26 17.48
CA ILE A 388 44.64 -11.94 17.08
C ILE A 388 43.68 -11.44 18.16
N PHE A 389 43.44 -10.14 18.13
CA PHE A 389 42.48 -9.47 19.00
C PHE A 389 41.38 -8.80 18.17
N LEU A 390 40.18 -8.78 18.73
CA LEU A 390 38.98 -8.23 18.13
C LEU A 390 38.24 -7.40 19.18
N ASP A 391 37.80 -6.21 18.79
CA ASP A 391 36.99 -5.32 19.62
C ASP A 391 36.06 -4.45 18.75
N ASN A 392 35.06 -3.80 19.36
CA ASN A 392 34.15 -2.83 18.76
C ASN A 392 33.55 -3.30 17.43
N VAL A 393 33.06 -4.54 17.38
CA VAL A 393 32.37 -5.06 16.19
C VAL A 393 30.98 -4.44 16.08
N GLU A 394 30.72 -3.84 14.93
CA GLU A 394 29.46 -3.18 14.64
C GLU A 394 29.05 -3.43 13.19
N VAL A 395 27.81 -3.87 12.99
CA VAL A 395 27.17 -3.95 11.68
C VAL A 395 25.94 -3.09 11.65
N LYS A 396 25.83 -2.37 10.55
CA LYS A 396 25.01 -1.18 10.42
C LYS A 396 24.32 -1.24 9.07
N ILE A 397 23.00 -1.35 9.03
CA ILE A 397 22.25 -1.36 7.76
C ILE A 397 22.32 0.04 7.15
N ASN A 398 22.72 0.15 5.90
CA ASN A 398 22.67 1.40 5.18
C ASN A 398 21.23 1.65 4.72
N ASN A 399 20.46 2.37 5.53
CA ASN A 399 19.10 2.80 5.21
C ASN A 399 19.16 4.06 4.34
N TYR A 400 19.17 3.88 3.02
CA TYR A 400 18.90 4.97 2.07
C TYR A 400 17.40 5.08 1.73
N ASP A 401 16.59 4.08 2.08
CA ASP A 401 15.13 4.06 1.91
C ASP A 401 14.47 4.73 3.11
N ASN A 402 14.58 6.05 3.20
CA ASN A 402 14.32 6.78 4.44
C ASN A 402 12.92 7.37 4.53
N PHE A 403 12.20 7.56 3.43
CA PHE A 403 10.79 7.88 3.57
C PHE A 403 10.00 6.60 3.81
N ASN A 404 9.25 6.57 4.92
CA ASN A 404 8.31 5.48 5.18
C ASN A 404 7.21 5.45 4.11
N ASP A 405 6.91 6.63 3.55
CA ASP A 405 5.89 6.81 2.53
C ASP A 405 6.37 7.47 1.24
N ASN A 406 5.62 7.24 0.17
CA ASN A 406 5.81 7.88 -1.13
C ASN A 406 4.47 8.45 -1.62
N ILE A 407 4.49 9.11 -2.78
CA ILE A 407 3.30 9.76 -3.36
C ILE A 407 2.08 8.85 -3.56
N LEU A 408 2.27 7.52 -3.59
CA LEU A 408 1.22 6.52 -3.71
C LEU A 408 0.82 5.90 -2.38
N SER A 409 1.66 5.97 -1.35
CA SER A 409 1.36 5.33 -0.06
C SER A 409 0.84 6.26 1.02
N ASP A 410 1.26 7.51 0.94
CA ASP A 410 0.94 8.53 1.92
C ASP A 410 -0.58 8.85 1.99
N ASP A 411 -1.02 9.37 3.14
CA ASP A 411 -2.41 9.71 3.48
C ASP A 411 -2.65 11.23 3.52
N ASN A 412 -2.37 11.89 2.39
CA ASN A 412 -2.60 13.32 2.19
C ASN A 412 -3.42 13.62 0.93
N PHE A 413 -3.85 14.87 0.78
CA PHE A 413 -4.68 15.30 -0.34
C PHE A 413 -3.99 15.08 -1.71
N PHE A 414 -2.67 15.31 -1.80
CA PHE A 414 -1.94 15.12 -3.05
C PHE A 414 -1.81 13.65 -3.45
N SER A 415 -1.71 12.71 -2.51
CA SER A 415 -1.80 11.27 -2.81
C SER A 415 -3.12 10.92 -3.52
N PHE A 416 -4.26 11.44 -3.02
CA PHE A 416 -5.55 11.35 -3.70
C PHE A 416 -5.53 11.99 -5.11
N TRP A 417 -5.00 13.22 -5.23
CA TRP A 417 -4.90 13.93 -6.50
C TRP A 417 -4.10 13.14 -7.55
N HIS A 418 -2.98 12.53 -7.15
CA HIS A 418 -2.15 11.73 -8.04
C HIS A 418 -2.84 10.42 -8.44
N LYS A 419 -3.52 9.74 -7.51
CA LYS A 419 -4.30 8.53 -7.80
C LYS A 419 -5.50 8.77 -8.73
N THR A 420 -5.96 10.01 -8.84
CA THR A 420 -6.97 10.40 -9.84
C THR A 420 -6.36 10.92 -11.15
N LEU A 421 -5.04 10.84 -11.34
CA LEU A 421 -4.30 11.42 -12.46
C LEU A 421 -4.62 12.91 -12.67
N GLY A 422 -4.65 13.66 -11.57
CA GLY A 422 -5.03 15.07 -11.56
C GLY A 422 -6.50 15.30 -11.87
N GLY A 423 -7.39 14.43 -11.36
CA GLY A 423 -8.84 14.52 -11.54
C GLY A 423 -9.41 13.91 -12.82
N ASN A 424 -8.57 13.30 -13.68
CA ASN A 424 -9.00 12.68 -14.93
C ASN A 424 -9.74 11.34 -14.71
N LEU A 425 -9.33 10.57 -13.71
CA LEU A 425 -9.95 9.31 -13.35
C LEU A 425 -11.16 9.54 -12.44
N PRO A 426 -12.25 8.77 -12.63
CA PRO A 426 -13.41 8.86 -11.76
C PRO A 426 -13.13 8.26 -10.38
N PHE A 427 -13.73 8.85 -9.35
CA PHE A 427 -13.68 8.41 -7.96
C PHE A 427 -15.09 8.44 -7.35
N ILE A 428 -15.29 7.76 -6.22
CA ILE A 428 -16.54 7.91 -5.45
C ILE A 428 -16.36 9.10 -4.50
N PHE A 429 -17.30 10.03 -4.51
CA PHE A 429 -17.35 11.18 -3.63
C PHE A 429 -18.47 11.03 -2.62
N GLN A 430 -18.16 11.25 -1.34
CA GLN A 430 -19.10 11.30 -0.24
C GLN A 430 -18.95 12.64 0.49
N PRO A 431 -19.94 13.55 0.44
CA PRO A 431 -19.82 14.87 1.06
C PRO A 431 -19.68 14.85 2.59
N ASP A 432 -20.19 13.81 3.24
CA ASP A 432 -20.13 13.60 4.69
C ASP A 432 -19.77 12.14 4.98
N ASN A 433 -18.56 11.92 5.48
CA ASN A 433 -18.00 10.60 5.76
C ASN A 433 -18.69 9.83 6.90
N THR A 434 -19.62 10.47 7.60
CA THR A 434 -20.46 9.83 8.64
C THR A 434 -21.85 9.47 8.15
N ASN A 435 -22.25 9.95 6.96
CA ASN A 435 -23.56 9.69 6.39
C ASN A 435 -23.48 8.70 5.23
N PHE A 436 -23.97 7.49 5.47
CA PHE A 436 -23.94 6.36 4.55
C PHE A 436 -25.27 6.17 3.78
N ASP A 437 -26.17 7.16 3.82
CA ASP A 437 -27.40 7.14 3.03
C ASP A 437 -27.07 7.17 1.52
N PRO A 438 -27.83 6.44 0.67
CA PRO A 438 -27.54 6.36 -0.75
C PRO A 438 -27.46 7.70 -1.50
N ASP A 439 -28.15 8.74 -1.04
CA ASP A 439 -28.10 10.06 -1.67
C ASP A 439 -26.79 10.83 -1.40
N GLN A 440 -25.96 10.35 -0.47
CA GLN A 440 -24.66 10.93 -0.12
C GLN A 440 -23.50 10.42 -0.97
N PHE A 441 -23.75 9.62 -1.99
CA PHE A 441 -22.67 9.13 -2.86
C PHE A 441 -22.82 9.70 -4.27
N ALA A 442 -21.68 9.95 -4.91
CA ALA A 442 -21.60 10.35 -6.31
C ALA A 442 -20.40 9.68 -6.98
N LEU A 443 -20.56 9.30 -8.24
CA LEU A 443 -19.41 8.96 -9.08
C LEU A 443 -18.96 10.27 -9.72
N ALA A 444 -17.73 10.70 -9.45
CA ALA A 444 -17.34 12.07 -9.72
C ALA A 444 -15.94 12.20 -10.33
N LYS A 445 -15.67 13.39 -10.88
CA LYS A 445 -14.36 13.86 -11.34
C LYS A 445 -14.13 15.27 -10.83
N ILE A 446 -12.85 15.67 -10.76
CA ILE A 446 -12.52 17.06 -10.49
C ILE A 446 -12.70 17.83 -11.80
N ALA A 447 -13.47 18.90 -11.75
CA ALA A 447 -13.70 19.74 -12.92
C ALA A 447 -12.38 20.32 -13.43
N ASN A 448 -12.19 20.33 -14.74
CA ASN A 448 -10.94 20.77 -15.36
C ASN A 448 -10.53 22.17 -14.90
N ASN A 449 -9.25 22.33 -14.54
CA ASN A 449 -8.65 23.58 -14.09
C ASN A 449 -9.33 24.22 -12.86
N SER A 450 -10.03 23.44 -12.04
CA SER A 450 -10.72 23.96 -10.85
C SER A 450 -9.87 23.92 -9.57
N MET A 451 -8.94 22.96 -9.47
CA MET A 451 -8.08 22.83 -8.29
C MET A 451 -7.13 24.02 -8.18
N LYS A 452 -7.07 24.62 -6.99
CA LYS A 452 -6.09 25.63 -6.60
C LYS A 452 -5.61 25.33 -5.19
N VAL A 453 -4.32 25.50 -4.99
CA VAL A 453 -3.65 25.38 -3.69
C VAL A 453 -2.88 26.67 -3.47
N THR A 454 -3.09 27.33 -2.34
CA THR A 454 -2.44 28.61 -2.01
C THR A 454 -1.85 28.52 -0.61
N GLN A 455 -0.56 28.80 -0.47
CA GLN A 455 0.05 28.95 0.84
C GLN A 455 -0.40 30.27 1.47
N THR A 456 -1.06 30.21 2.63
CA THR A 456 -1.58 31.39 3.33
C THR A 456 -0.71 31.82 4.52
N ALA A 457 0.06 30.87 5.09
CA ALA A 457 1.12 31.13 6.05
C ALA A 457 2.20 30.04 5.98
N PHE A 458 3.27 30.16 6.78
CA PHE A 458 4.30 29.11 6.88
C PHE A 458 3.67 27.77 7.26
N ASN A 459 3.84 26.75 6.41
CA ASN A 459 3.25 25.41 6.52
C ASN A 459 1.71 25.36 6.63
N VAL A 460 1.03 26.37 6.11
CA VAL A 460 -0.43 26.46 6.11
C VAL A 460 -0.96 26.78 4.72
N TYR A 461 -1.93 25.99 4.26
CA TYR A 461 -2.46 26.04 2.90
C TYR A 461 -3.98 26.10 2.86
N ASP A 462 -4.48 26.73 1.80
CA ASP A 462 -5.87 26.73 1.41
C ASP A 462 -6.02 25.95 0.10
N ILE A 463 -7.00 25.04 0.04
CA ILE A 463 -7.35 24.25 -1.15
C ILE A 463 -8.76 24.63 -1.60
N SER A 464 -8.94 24.89 -2.89
CA SER A 464 -10.27 25.01 -3.50
C SER A 464 -10.35 24.13 -4.74
N LEU A 465 -11.46 23.42 -4.92
CA LEU A 465 -11.71 22.65 -6.14
C LEU A 465 -13.20 22.57 -6.44
N LYS A 466 -13.52 22.23 -7.68
CA LYS A 466 -14.88 21.92 -8.10
C LYS A 466 -14.98 20.46 -8.49
N ILE A 467 -15.99 19.77 -7.97
CA ILE A 467 -16.30 18.39 -8.30
C ILE A 467 -17.55 18.38 -9.18
N GLU A 468 -17.56 17.53 -10.19
CA GLU A 468 -18.72 17.25 -11.02
C GLU A 468 -18.98 15.76 -11.10
N GLU A 469 -20.26 15.38 -11.07
CA GLU A 469 -20.66 14.00 -11.28
C GLU A 469 -20.24 13.55 -12.68
N ALA A 470 -19.59 12.39 -12.75
CA ALA A 470 -19.05 11.81 -13.99
C ALA A 470 -20.19 11.16 -14.78
N TRP A 471 -20.33 11.56 -16.05
CA TRP A 471 -21.38 11.10 -16.97
C TRP A 471 -20.82 10.53 -18.26
#